data_AF-A0A1Q4XKS6-F1
#
_entry.id   AF-A0A1Q4XKS6-F1
#
_cell.length_a   1.000
_cell.length_b   1.000
_cell.length_c   1.000
_cell.angle_alpha   90.00
_cell.angle_beta   90.00
_cell.angle_gamma   90.00
#
_symmetry.space_group_name_H-M   'P 1'
#
loop_
_entity.id
_entity.type
_entity.pdbx_description
1 polymer ?
#
loop_
_entity_poly.entity_id
_entity_poly.type
_entity_poly.pdbx_seq_one_letter_code
_entity_poly.pdbx_strand_id
1 'polypeptide(L)'
;MSSTTCAHGPSHDQRRPGTGVTVTGWLVALCCVGFAAVNIAFEFTGRFTEGPYAEYAAGLTVVNWFVVALKVLGAAVALLSVTTRPGPRPPTVLAVLLWGAFATLGVYALGSVVQALGMVSGLTGGADQVDAAALSYLLFFLVFAAGYGALALSHSRRHRTRPGPAVLGVLGAPVVLALILLVAPALLACAGLMPTP
;
A
#
# COMPACT_ATOMS: atom_id res chain seq x y z
N MET A 1 45.84 16.73 -34.19
CA MET A 1 44.83 15.71 -33.83
C MET A 1 44.47 15.90 -32.37
N SER A 2 43.40 16.66 -32.10
CA SER A 2 42.84 16.82 -30.76
C SER A 2 41.36 16.51 -30.85
N SER A 3 40.97 15.32 -30.41
CA SER A 3 39.59 14.89 -30.36
C SER A 3 38.96 15.42 -29.07
N THR A 4 38.12 16.44 -29.22
CA THR A 4 37.28 16.98 -28.15
C THR A 4 36.15 15.98 -27.86
N THR A 5 36.24 15.26 -26.75
CA THR A 5 35.17 14.40 -26.25
C THR A 5 34.06 15.29 -25.67
N CYS A 6 32.98 15.49 -26.43
CA CYS A 6 31.77 16.13 -25.92
C CYS A 6 31.17 15.25 -24.81
N ALA A 7 31.28 15.71 -23.57
CA ALA A 7 30.57 15.12 -22.44
C ALA A 7 29.06 15.31 -22.65
N HIS A 8 28.38 14.20 -22.97
CA HIS A 8 26.92 14.13 -23.06
C HIS A 8 26.36 14.30 -21.63
N GLY A 9 25.93 15.52 -21.30
CA GLY A 9 25.23 15.80 -20.05
C GLY A 9 23.97 14.93 -19.95
N PRO A 10 23.53 14.54 -18.73
CA PRO A 10 22.31 13.75 -18.58
C PRO A 10 21.14 14.50 -19.20
N SER A 11 20.57 13.92 -20.26
CA SER A 11 19.46 14.48 -21.02
C SER A 11 18.26 14.74 -20.10
N HIS A 12 17.60 15.89 -20.29
CA HIS A 12 16.42 16.30 -19.54
C HIS A 12 15.28 15.26 -19.55
N ASP A 13 15.29 14.31 -20.49
CA ASP A 13 14.36 13.18 -20.58
C ASP A 13 14.45 12.18 -19.43
N GLN A 14 15.63 12.02 -18.79
CA GLN A 14 15.80 11.01 -17.73
C GLN A 14 15.03 11.30 -16.45
N ARG A 15 14.53 12.52 -16.25
CA ARG A 15 13.73 12.89 -15.06
C ARG A 15 12.23 12.64 -15.23
N ARG A 16 11.74 12.41 -16.46
CA ARG A 16 10.31 12.18 -16.70
C ARG A 16 9.94 10.71 -16.52
N PRO A 17 8.78 10.40 -15.94
CA PRO A 17 8.26 9.03 -15.95
C PRO A 17 7.93 8.63 -17.39
N GLY A 18 8.32 7.42 -17.79
CA GLY A 18 7.88 6.85 -19.07
C GLY A 18 6.36 6.61 -19.06
N THR A 19 5.74 6.58 -20.24
CA THR A 19 4.28 6.45 -20.41
C THR A 19 3.69 5.27 -19.63
N GLY A 20 4.35 4.10 -19.64
CA GLY A 20 3.91 2.93 -18.88
C GLY A 20 3.86 3.18 -17.37
N VAL A 21 4.87 3.84 -16.81
CA VAL A 21 4.92 4.20 -15.37
C VAL A 21 3.82 5.19 -15.02
N THR A 22 3.56 6.16 -15.90
CA THR A 22 2.47 7.13 -15.74
C THR A 22 1.12 6.44 -15.70
N VAL A 23 0.85 5.52 -16.64
CA VAL A 23 -0.39 4.72 -16.66
C VAL A 23 -0.52 3.89 -15.38
N THR A 24 0.56 3.21 -14.96
CA THR A 24 0.57 2.46 -13.70
C THR A 24 0.23 3.35 -12.50
N GLY A 25 0.81 4.54 -12.40
CA GLY A 25 0.54 5.47 -11.29
C GLY A 25 -0.91 5.91 -11.24
N TRP A 26 -1.52 6.20 -12.39
CA TRP A 26 -2.94 6.53 -12.47
C TRP A 26 -3.84 5.35 -12.10
N LEU A 27 -3.56 4.16 -12.63
CA LEU A 27 -4.34 2.96 -12.29
C LEU A 27 -4.27 2.66 -10.80
N VAL A 28 -3.07 2.69 -10.22
CA VAL A 28 -2.88 2.47 -8.78
C VAL A 28 -3.63 3.53 -7.96
N ALA A 29 -3.55 4.80 -8.36
CA ALA A 29 -4.27 5.87 -7.68
C ALA A 29 -5.80 5.69 -7.76
N LEU A 30 -6.34 5.40 -8.93
CA LEU A 30 -7.78 5.16 -9.13
C LEU A 30 -8.27 3.98 -8.32
N CYS A 31 -7.53 2.87 -8.29
CA CYS A 31 -7.87 1.71 -7.47
C CYS A 31 -7.80 2.04 -5.97
N CYS A 32 -6.84 2.85 -5.50
CA CYS A 32 -6.81 3.34 -4.12
C CYS A 32 -8.07 4.14 -3.78
N VAL A 33 -8.46 5.08 -4.65
CA VAL A 33 -9.65 5.92 -4.47
C VAL A 33 -10.92 5.08 -4.50
N GLY A 34 -11.05 4.15 -5.45
CA GLY A 34 -12.19 3.24 -5.53
C GLY A 34 -12.33 2.38 -4.27
N PHE A 35 -11.21 1.87 -3.74
CA PHE A 35 -11.22 1.10 -2.50
C PHE A 35 -11.63 1.97 -1.30
N ALA A 36 -11.14 3.21 -1.21
CA ALA A 36 -11.56 4.15 -0.18
C ALA A 36 -13.07 4.43 -0.26
N ALA A 37 -13.61 4.61 -1.46
CA ALA A 37 -15.05 4.83 -1.67
C ALA A 37 -15.91 3.65 -1.19
N VAL A 38 -15.46 2.40 -1.40
CA VAL A 38 -16.14 1.21 -0.87
C VAL A 38 -16.16 1.20 0.67
N ASN A 39 -15.05 1.55 1.32
CA ASN A 39 -14.96 1.62 2.79
C ASN A 39 -15.88 2.72 3.36
N ILE A 40 -15.94 3.86 2.68
CA ILE A 40 -16.87 4.94 3.00
C ILE A 40 -18.32 4.48 2.82
N ALA A 41 -18.63 3.76 1.74
CA ALA A 41 -19.97 3.22 1.51
C ALA A 41 -20.37 2.22 2.61
N PHE A 42 -19.46 1.35 3.06
CA PHE A 42 -19.73 0.43 4.18
C PHE A 42 -20.02 1.16 5.50
N GLU A 43 -19.36 2.30 5.73
CA GLU A 43 -19.66 3.15 6.87
C GLU A 43 -21.08 3.72 6.78
N PHE A 44 -21.42 4.32 5.64
CA PHE A 44 -22.72 4.98 5.44
C PHE A 44 -23.91 4.01 5.39
N THR A 45 -23.69 2.77 4.96
CA THR A 45 -24.76 1.75 4.93
C THR A 45 -24.96 1.04 6.28
N GLY A 46 -24.23 1.43 7.33
CA GLY A 46 -24.37 0.79 8.65
C GLY A 46 -23.90 -0.66 8.65
N ARG A 47 -23.00 -1.05 7.72
CA ARG A 47 -22.54 -2.45 7.62
C ARG A 47 -21.92 -2.96 8.91
N PHE A 48 -21.34 -2.07 9.72
CA PHE A 48 -20.72 -2.42 11.00
C PHE A 48 -21.68 -2.33 12.19
N THR A 49 -22.86 -1.72 12.03
CA THR A 49 -23.86 -1.55 13.09
C THR A 49 -24.87 -2.68 13.16
N GLU A 50 -24.97 -3.50 12.10
CA GLU A 50 -25.90 -4.61 12.01
C GLU A 50 -25.17 -5.96 11.90
N GLY A 51 -25.61 -6.96 12.67
CA GLY A 51 -25.10 -8.33 12.59
C GLY A 51 -24.12 -8.75 13.71
N PRO A 52 -23.39 -9.88 13.54
CA PRO A 52 -22.63 -10.54 14.60
C PRO A 52 -21.45 -9.73 15.18
N TYR A 53 -21.11 -8.59 14.59
CA TYR A 53 -20.01 -7.72 15.03
C TYR A 53 -20.49 -6.36 15.54
N ALA A 54 -21.79 -6.17 15.78
CA ALA A 54 -22.35 -4.90 16.24
C ALA A 54 -21.73 -4.40 17.58
N GLU A 55 -21.34 -5.33 18.45
CA GLU A 55 -20.62 -5.03 19.70
C GLU A 55 -19.19 -4.46 19.47
N TYR A 56 -18.61 -4.68 18.28
CA TYR A 56 -17.33 -4.12 17.86
C TYR A 56 -17.47 -2.94 16.90
N ALA A 57 -18.69 -2.45 16.64
CA ALA A 57 -18.98 -1.45 15.61
C ALA A 57 -18.08 -0.21 15.72
N ALA A 58 -17.92 0.34 16.93
CA ALA A 58 -17.07 1.51 17.16
C ALA A 58 -15.59 1.25 16.82
N GLY A 59 -15.05 0.08 17.20
CA GLY A 59 -13.69 -0.32 16.86
C GLY A 59 -13.51 -0.54 15.35
N LEU A 60 -14.49 -1.20 14.71
CA LEU A 60 -14.49 -1.43 13.27
C LEU A 60 -14.59 -0.13 12.46
N THR A 61 -15.39 0.84 12.91
CA THR A 61 -15.45 2.19 12.32
C THR A 61 -14.08 2.88 12.37
N VAL A 62 -13.36 2.83 13.49
CA VAL A 62 -12.03 3.45 13.60
C VAL A 62 -11.03 2.78 12.65
N VAL A 63 -11.03 1.44 12.60
CA VAL A 63 -10.17 0.69 11.66
C VAL A 63 -10.55 0.98 10.21
N ASN A 64 -11.84 1.09 9.89
CA ASN A 64 -12.35 1.43 8.56
C ASN A 64 -11.84 2.81 8.11
N TRP A 65 -11.98 3.84 8.94
CA TRP A 65 -11.46 5.18 8.65
C TRP A 65 -9.94 5.24 8.54
N PHE A 66 -9.23 4.46 9.36
CA PHE A 66 -7.79 4.31 9.23
C PHE A 66 -7.40 3.73 7.87
N VAL A 67 -8.11 2.69 7.39
CA VAL A 67 -7.92 2.13 6.05
C VAL A 67 -8.21 3.16 4.97
N VAL A 68 -9.30 3.92 5.08
CA VAL A 68 -9.61 5.02 4.15
C VAL A 68 -8.45 6.02 4.07
N ALA A 69 -7.92 6.47 5.21
CA ALA A 69 -6.79 7.39 5.25
C ALA A 69 -5.54 6.82 4.58
N LEU A 70 -5.22 5.54 4.81
CA LEU A 70 -4.11 4.86 4.15
C LEU A 70 -4.30 4.77 2.63
N LYS A 71 -5.53 4.52 2.15
CA LYS A 71 -5.82 4.44 0.71
C LYS A 71 -5.69 5.79 0.03
N VAL A 72 -6.17 6.86 0.67
CA VAL A 72 -6.00 8.24 0.18
C VAL A 72 -4.52 8.62 0.14
N LEU A 73 -3.75 8.30 1.20
CA LEU A 73 -2.30 8.49 1.22
C LEU A 73 -1.61 7.73 0.08
N GLY A 74 -1.99 6.47 -0.13
CA GLY A 74 -1.49 5.66 -1.25
C GLY A 74 -1.76 6.31 -2.61
N ALA A 75 -3.00 6.77 -2.86
CA ALA A 75 -3.35 7.48 -4.09
C ALA A 75 -2.49 8.74 -4.28
N ALA A 76 -2.31 9.54 -3.23
CA ALA A 76 -1.48 10.72 -3.27
C ALA A 76 -0.02 10.38 -3.60
N VAL A 77 0.54 9.33 -3.00
CA VAL A 77 1.90 8.84 -3.27
C VAL A 77 2.05 8.37 -4.71
N ALA A 78 1.08 7.60 -5.23
CA ALA A 78 1.08 7.12 -6.60
C ALA A 78 1.05 8.29 -7.60
N LEU A 79 0.15 9.26 -7.41
CA LEU A 79 0.07 10.45 -8.25
C LEU A 79 1.33 11.31 -8.17
N LEU A 80 1.84 11.56 -6.97
CA LEU A 80 3.08 12.34 -6.78
C LEU A 80 4.28 11.69 -7.49
N SER A 81 4.32 10.36 -7.58
CA SER A 81 5.41 9.63 -8.26
C SER A 81 5.43 9.83 -9.78
N VAL A 82 4.28 10.17 -10.38
CA VAL A 82 4.13 10.37 -11.83
C VAL A 82 3.99 11.86 -12.20
N THR A 83 3.76 12.74 -11.24
CA THR A 83 3.76 14.19 -11.49
C THR A 83 5.15 14.69 -11.88
N THR A 84 5.20 15.49 -12.93
CA THR A 84 6.43 16.10 -13.46
C THR A 84 6.75 17.46 -12.84
N ARG A 85 5.85 17.99 -11.99
CA ARG A 85 6.06 19.28 -11.33
C ARG A 85 7.07 19.13 -10.19
N PRO A 86 8.07 20.03 -10.08
CA PRO A 86 8.96 20.06 -8.93
C PRO A 86 8.15 20.43 -7.69
N GLY A 87 7.78 19.41 -6.92
CA GLY A 87 7.13 19.60 -5.62
C GLY A 87 8.16 19.94 -4.53
N PRO A 88 7.71 20.52 -3.40
CA PRO A 88 8.60 20.89 -2.30
C PRO A 88 9.14 19.70 -1.50
N ARG A 89 8.71 18.46 -1.80
CA ARG A 89 9.05 17.27 -1.00
C ARG A 89 10.38 16.65 -1.44
N PRO A 90 11.23 16.19 -0.50
CA PRO A 90 12.47 15.51 -0.85
C PRO A 90 12.16 14.22 -1.62
N PRO A 91 12.90 13.89 -2.69
CA PRO A 91 12.70 12.65 -3.46
C PRO A 91 12.88 11.40 -2.59
N THR A 92 13.65 11.52 -1.50
CA THR A 92 13.84 10.51 -0.46
C THR A 92 12.54 10.11 0.22
N VAL A 93 11.68 11.08 0.59
CA VAL A 93 10.42 10.79 1.29
C VAL A 93 9.50 9.97 0.40
N LEU A 94 9.39 10.34 -0.86
CA LEU A 94 8.57 9.61 -1.81
C LEU A 94 9.10 8.20 -2.09
N ALA A 95 10.42 8.02 -2.11
CA ALA A 95 11.03 6.70 -2.21
C ALA A 95 10.68 5.80 -1.01
N VAL A 96 10.80 6.33 0.22
CA VAL A 96 10.41 5.60 1.45
C VAL A 96 8.94 5.19 1.39
N LEU A 97 8.05 6.10 0.98
CA LEU A 97 6.61 5.83 0.91
C LEU A 97 6.26 4.78 -0.16
N LEU A 98 6.87 4.85 -1.34
CA LEU A 98 6.65 3.89 -2.42
C LEU A 98 7.14 2.49 -2.05
N TRP A 99 8.35 2.40 -1.51
CA TRP A 99 8.92 1.13 -1.03
C TRP A 99 8.15 0.57 0.17
N GLY A 100 7.67 1.45 1.06
CA GLY A 100 6.83 1.07 2.18
C GLY A 100 5.47 0.54 1.76
N ALA A 101 4.80 1.19 0.80
CA ALA A 101 3.54 0.70 0.24
C ALA A 101 3.74 -0.67 -0.44
N PHE A 102 4.80 -0.82 -1.25
CA PHE A 102 5.17 -2.10 -1.85
C PHE A 102 5.37 -3.20 -0.80
N ALA A 103 6.18 -2.94 0.22
CA ALA A 103 6.49 -3.94 1.24
C ALA A 103 5.26 -4.30 2.08
N THR A 104 4.44 -3.32 2.45
CA THR A 104 3.22 -3.55 3.23
C THR A 104 2.24 -4.46 2.48
N LEU A 105 2.00 -4.16 1.19
CA LEU A 105 1.12 -4.98 0.35
C LEU A 105 1.75 -6.34 0.05
N GLY A 106 3.07 -6.40 -0.11
CA GLY A 106 3.82 -7.65 -0.31
C GLY A 106 3.74 -8.57 0.89
N VAL A 107 3.92 -8.05 2.11
CA VAL A 107 3.78 -8.81 3.36
C VAL A 107 2.35 -9.31 3.52
N TYR A 108 1.35 -8.47 3.24
CA TYR A 108 -0.05 -8.87 3.24
C TYR A 108 -0.30 -10.02 2.26
N ALA A 109 0.10 -9.86 0.99
CA ALA A 109 -0.11 -10.87 -0.04
C ALA A 109 0.64 -12.18 0.29
N LEU A 110 1.86 -12.09 0.80
CA LEU A 110 2.64 -13.25 1.23
C LEU A 110 1.95 -13.98 2.38
N GLY A 111 1.46 -13.25 3.39
CA GLY A 111 0.69 -13.82 4.49
C GLY A 111 -0.57 -14.54 3.99
N SER A 112 -1.31 -13.91 3.07
CA SER A 112 -2.49 -14.52 2.45
C SER A 112 -2.16 -15.78 1.65
N VAL A 113 -1.02 -15.83 0.93
CA VAL A 113 -0.57 -17.03 0.22
C VAL A 113 -0.19 -18.15 1.20
N VAL A 114 0.56 -17.83 2.26
CA VAL A 114 0.95 -18.81 3.29
C VAL A 114 -0.29 -19.39 3.97
N GLN A 115 -1.28 -18.55 4.29
CA GLN A 115 -2.56 -19.00 4.85
C GLN A 115 -3.32 -19.91 3.89
N ALA A 116 -3.43 -19.53 2.61
CA ALA A 116 -4.09 -20.35 1.60
C ALA A 116 -3.40 -21.72 1.43
N LEU A 117 -2.07 -21.76 1.39
CA LEU A 117 -1.30 -23.00 1.35
C LEU A 117 -1.51 -23.83 2.62
N GLY A 118 -1.57 -23.20 3.78
CA GLY A 118 -1.89 -23.84 5.05
C GLY A 118 -3.28 -24.48 5.08
N MET A 119 -4.26 -23.88 4.41
CA MET A 119 -5.62 -24.43 4.29
C MET A 119 -5.67 -25.59 3.28
N VAL A 120 -5.02 -25.44 2.12
CA VAL A 120 -4.96 -26.51 1.09
C VAL A 120 -4.20 -27.74 1.58
N SER A 121 -3.17 -27.54 2.41
CA SER A 121 -2.41 -28.63 3.03
C SER A 121 -3.08 -29.24 4.28
N GLY A 122 -4.21 -28.69 4.74
CA GLY A 122 -4.94 -29.15 5.92
C GLY A 122 -4.31 -28.77 7.27
N LEU A 123 -3.27 -27.93 7.28
CA LEU A 123 -2.54 -27.53 8.49
C LEU A 123 -3.26 -26.46 9.32
N THR A 124 -4.11 -25.64 8.69
CA THR A 124 -4.74 -24.45 9.33
C THR A 124 -6.25 -24.34 9.13
N GLY A 125 -6.88 -25.31 8.45
CA GLY A 125 -8.31 -25.31 8.12
C GLY A 125 -8.64 -26.28 6.99
N GLY A 126 -9.91 -26.31 6.57
CA GLY A 126 -10.38 -27.10 5.41
C GLY A 126 -10.20 -26.34 4.09
N ALA A 127 -9.78 -27.05 3.04
CA ALA A 127 -9.57 -26.48 1.69
C ALA A 127 -10.85 -25.84 1.10
N ASP A 128 -12.02 -26.27 1.55
CA ASP A 128 -13.35 -25.81 1.13
C ASP A 128 -13.62 -24.34 1.48
N GLN A 129 -12.80 -23.74 2.36
CA GLN A 129 -12.91 -22.32 2.76
C GLN A 129 -12.16 -21.36 1.83
N VAL A 130 -11.38 -21.87 0.86
CA VAL A 130 -10.70 -21.05 -0.14
C VAL A 130 -11.70 -20.65 -1.23
N ASP A 131 -12.44 -19.57 -0.98
CA ASP A 131 -13.44 -19.06 -1.92
C ASP A 131 -12.80 -18.20 -3.04
N ALA A 132 -13.48 -18.12 -4.19
CA ALA A 132 -13.10 -17.30 -5.33
C ALA A 132 -12.96 -15.80 -4.96
N ALA A 133 -13.74 -15.32 -4.00
CA ALA A 133 -13.62 -13.97 -3.47
C ALA A 133 -12.26 -13.73 -2.81
N ALA A 134 -11.76 -14.68 -2.02
CA ALA A 134 -10.46 -14.57 -1.35
C ALA A 134 -9.31 -14.57 -2.37
N LEU A 135 -9.38 -15.43 -3.39
CA LEU A 135 -8.42 -15.44 -4.51
C LEU A 135 -8.41 -14.12 -5.29
N SER A 136 -9.61 -13.58 -5.59
CA SER A 136 -9.75 -12.30 -6.30
C SER A 136 -9.12 -11.16 -5.50
N TYR A 137 -9.35 -11.14 -4.18
CA TYR A 137 -8.77 -10.17 -3.28
C TYR A 137 -7.25 -10.31 -3.24
N LEU A 138 -6.71 -11.52 -3.09
CA LEU A 138 -5.28 -11.79 -3.14
C LEU A 138 -4.63 -11.28 -4.44
N LEU A 139 -5.20 -11.64 -5.59
CA LEU A 139 -4.70 -11.22 -6.91
C LEU A 139 -4.73 -9.69 -7.03
N PHE A 140 -5.80 -9.05 -6.57
CA PHE A 140 -5.90 -7.60 -6.54
C PHE A 140 -4.74 -6.98 -5.73
N PHE A 141 -4.45 -7.47 -4.52
CA PHE A 141 -3.33 -6.97 -3.72
C PHE A 141 -1.95 -7.24 -4.34
N LEU A 142 -1.77 -8.37 -5.01
CA LEU A 142 -0.53 -8.69 -5.73
C LEU A 142 -0.28 -7.73 -6.89
N VAL A 143 -1.30 -7.47 -7.71
CA VAL A 143 -1.23 -6.47 -8.80
C VAL A 143 -0.93 -5.09 -8.21
N PHE A 144 -1.55 -4.75 -7.08
CA PHE A 144 -1.34 -3.49 -6.39
C PHE A 144 0.09 -3.33 -5.87
N ALA A 145 0.63 -4.38 -5.24
CA ALA A 145 2.01 -4.43 -4.79
C ALA A 145 2.95 -4.26 -5.99
N ALA A 146 2.76 -5.04 -7.07
CA ALA A 146 3.56 -4.92 -8.28
C ALA A 146 3.53 -3.50 -8.87
N GLY A 147 2.37 -2.85 -8.88
CA GLY A 147 2.20 -1.45 -9.28
C GLY A 147 3.07 -0.50 -8.46
N TYR A 148 2.98 -0.54 -7.13
CA TYR A 148 3.84 0.27 -6.26
C TYR A 148 5.33 -0.06 -6.40
N GLY A 149 5.69 -1.33 -6.58
CA GLY A 149 7.07 -1.76 -6.84
C GLY A 149 7.62 -1.17 -8.14
N ALA A 150 6.84 -1.17 -9.21
CA ALA A 150 7.22 -0.55 -10.49
C ALA A 150 7.42 0.97 -10.34
N LEU A 151 6.52 1.65 -9.61
CA LEU A 151 6.65 3.08 -9.29
C LEU A 151 7.90 3.36 -8.44
N ALA A 152 8.16 2.53 -7.42
CA ALA A 152 9.32 2.64 -6.53
C ALA A 152 10.63 2.47 -7.29
N LEU A 153 10.73 1.45 -8.16
CA LEU A 153 11.90 1.19 -9.00
C LEU A 153 12.12 2.32 -10.00
N SER A 154 11.06 2.79 -10.67
CA SER A 154 11.15 3.91 -11.61
C SER A 154 11.61 5.19 -10.91
N HIS A 155 11.02 5.54 -9.77
CA HIS A 155 11.39 6.71 -8.99
C HIS A 155 12.84 6.64 -8.51
N SER A 156 13.24 5.46 -8.00
CA SER A 156 14.60 5.25 -7.48
C SER A 156 15.66 5.38 -8.57
N ARG A 157 15.37 4.87 -9.79
CA ARG A 157 16.24 5.01 -10.96
C ARG A 157 16.34 6.46 -11.43
N ARG A 158 15.21 7.18 -11.51
CA ARG A 158 15.17 8.59 -11.97
C ARG A 158 15.91 9.55 -11.04
N HIS A 159 15.84 9.31 -9.73
CA HIS A 159 16.45 10.18 -8.73
C HIS A 159 17.76 9.64 -8.15
N ARG A 160 18.26 8.50 -8.64
CA ARG A 160 19.45 7.80 -8.13
C ARG A 160 19.48 7.74 -6.60
N THR A 161 18.33 7.42 -6.00
CA THR A 161 18.22 7.36 -4.54
C THR A 161 19.15 6.28 -4.00
N ARG A 162 19.82 6.60 -2.89
CA ARG A 162 20.63 5.62 -2.13
C ARG A 162 19.73 4.46 -1.66
N PRO A 163 20.30 3.29 -1.33
CA PRO A 163 19.52 2.15 -0.85
C PRO A 163 18.86 2.38 0.52
N GLY A 164 19.42 3.26 1.37
CA GLY A 164 18.91 3.53 2.72
C GLY A 164 17.41 3.86 2.77
N PRO A 165 16.91 4.82 1.99
CA PRO A 165 15.49 5.11 1.86
C PRO A 165 14.60 3.91 1.47
N ALA A 166 15.09 3.02 0.60
CA ALA A 166 14.34 1.81 0.23
C ALA A 166 14.27 0.84 1.41
N VAL A 167 15.39 0.60 2.10
CA VAL A 167 15.43 -0.23 3.31
C VAL A 167 14.52 0.32 4.40
N LEU A 168 14.56 1.65 4.63
CA LEU A 168 13.70 2.32 5.60
C LEU A 168 12.21 2.15 5.25
N GLY A 169 11.84 2.27 3.97
CA GLY A 169 10.47 2.01 3.53
C GLY A 169 10.06 0.56 3.74
N VAL A 170 10.87 -0.38 3.25
CA VAL A 170 10.59 -1.82 3.26
C VAL A 170 10.44 -2.37 4.68
N LEU A 171 11.30 -1.95 5.61
CA LEU A 171 11.23 -2.40 7.00
C LEU A 171 10.29 -1.54 7.84
N GLY A 172 10.34 -0.22 7.66
CA GLY A 172 9.65 0.73 8.51
C GLY A 172 8.13 0.68 8.34
N ALA A 173 7.62 0.61 7.11
CA ALA A 173 6.17 0.66 6.90
C ALA A 173 5.43 -0.57 7.46
N PRO A 174 5.90 -1.83 7.22
CA PRO A 174 5.27 -2.99 7.84
C PRO A 174 5.35 -2.99 9.37
N VAL A 175 6.49 -2.57 9.94
CA VAL A 175 6.65 -2.48 11.40
C VAL A 175 5.72 -1.43 11.99
N VAL A 176 5.67 -0.23 11.41
CA VAL A 176 4.75 0.83 11.84
C VAL A 176 3.30 0.36 11.73
N LEU A 177 2.93 -0.31 10.64
CA LEU A 177 1.59 -0.85 10.49
C LEU A 177 1.29 -1.91 11.55
N ALA A 178 2.20 -2.86 11.79
CA ALA A 178 2.04 -3.89 12.81
C ALA A 178 1.89 -3.27 14.21
N LEU A 179 2.70 -2.25 14.54
CA LEU A 179 2.60 -1.53 15.80
C LEU A 179 1.26 -0.80 15.92
N ILE A 180 0.79 -0.12 14.87
CA ILE A 180 -0.53 0.52 14.89
C ILE A 180 -1.63 -0.52 15.08
N LEU A 181 -1.55 -1.66 14.40
CA LEU A 181 -2.54 -2.74 14.52
C LEU A 181 -2.52 -3.43 15.89
N LEU A 182 -1.41 -3.37 16.63
CA LEU A 182 -1.33 -3.87 18.01
C LEU A 182 -1.81 -2.82 19.02
N VAL A 183 -1.40 -1.56 18.84
CA VAL A 183 -1.66 -0.47 19.79
C VAL A 183 -3.08 0.05 19.65
N ALA A 184 -3.63 0.17 18.45
CA ALA A 184 -4.96 0.73 18.25
C ALA A 184 -6.06 -0.10 18.94
N PRO A 185 -6.12 -1.44 18.83
CA PRO A 185 -7.07 -2.23 19.59
C PRO A 185 -6.89 -2.09 21.11
N ALA A 186 -5.65 -2.07 21.60
CA ALA A 186 -5.37 -1.89 23.02
C ALA A 186 -5.85 -0.53 23.55
N LEU A 187 -5.65 0.55 22.79
CA LEU A 187 -6.14 1.88 23.12
C LEU A 187 -7.66 1.96 23.07
N LEU A 188 -8.29 1.32 22.07
CA LEU A 188 -9.76 1.27 21.96
C LEU A 188 -10.38 0.47 23.11
N ALA A 189 -9.74 -0.63 23.52
CA ALA A 189 -10.14 -1.39 24.69
C ALA A 189 -9.99 -0.57 26.00
N CYS A 190 -8.87 0.15 26.16
CA CYS A 190 -8.66 1.05 27.30
C CYS A 190 -9.68 2.20 27.32
N ALA A 191 -10.14 2.66 26.16
CA ALA A 191 -11.17 3.68 26.01
C ALA A 191 -12.61 3.12 26.19
N GLY A 192 -12.77 1.82 26.41
CA GLY A 192 -14.09 1.16 26.53
C GLY A 192 -14.87 1.07 25.22
N LEU A 193 -14.23 1.30 24.08
CA LEU A 193 -14.84 1.26 22.74
C LEU A 193 -14.76 -0.12 22.09
N MET A 194 -14.01 -1.06 22.68
CA MET A 194 -13.87 -2.43 22.22
C MET A 194 -13.83 -3.38 23.43
N PRO A 195 -14.49 -4.54 23.38
CA PRO A 195 -14.33 -5.59 24.39
C PRO A 195 -12.86 -6.00 24.50
N THR A 196 -12.34 -6.10 25.73
CA THR A 196 -11.03 -6.73 25.99
C THR A 196 -11.14 -8.23 25.71
N PRO A 197 -10.14 -8.85 25.05
CA PRO A 197 -10.08 -10.30 24.94
C PRO A 197 -9.95 -10.97 26.33
#